data_AF-A0A9P7YCA9-F1
#
_entry.id   AF-A0A9P7YCA9-F1
#
_cell.length_a   1.000
_cell.length_b   1.000
_cell.length_c   1.000
_cell.angle_alpha   90.00
_cell.angle_beta   90.00
_cell.angle_gamma   90.00
#
_symmetry.space_group_name_H-M   'P 1'
#
loop_
_entity.id
_entity.type
_entity.pdbx_description
1 polymer ?
#
loop_
_entity_poly.entity_id
_entity_poly.type
_entity_poly.pdbx_seq_one_letter_code
_entity_poly.pdbx_strand_id
1 'polypeptide(L)'
;MDEITVLRGLLYLLLNQHPSLVSHVQKKHDHAGKALVEDADAWTALCEIFKNILRDPNLNNIYLIIDALNECETDLPKLLDFIVQQSPTSSRVKWIVSSRNWPDIEEKLEMAGCKVRLCLELNPESVSTAVGSFIQYKVSQLVERKKYNDKTRDTVLDYLSFHADGTFLWIALVCQNLENISGRKAVAKLSTFSPDSILSTSG
;
A
#
# COMPACT_ATOMS: atom_id res chain seq x y z
N MET A 1 -0.20 9.77 -10.83
CA MET A 1 -1.47 9.08 -11.21
C MET A 1 -2.65 10.02 -10.97
N ASP A 2 -3.74 9.92 -11.74
CA ASP A 2 -4.96 10.74 -11.52
C ASP A 2 -6.10 9.94 -10.87
N GLU A 3 -7.10 10.67 -10.36
CA GLU A 3 -8.27 10.13 -9.67
C GLU A 3 -9.13 9.22 -10.55
N ILE A 4 -9.22 9.54 -11.85
CA ILE A 4 -9.96 8.77 -12.85
C ILE A 4 -9.32 7.39 -13.02
N THR A 5 -8.00 7.33 -13.09
CA THR A 5 -7.21 6.10 -13.22
C THR A 5 -7.40 5.20 -12.01
N VAL A 6 -7.42 5.77 -10.80
CA VAL A 6 -7.70 5.01 -9.57
C VAL A 6 -9.09 4.38 -9.62
N LEU A 7 -10.15 5.15 -9.90
CA LEU A 7 -11.51 4.61 -9.96
C LEU A 7 -11.70 3.59 -11.10
N ARG A 8 -11.10 3.83 -12.27
CA ARG A 8 -11.12 2.86 -13.39
C ARG A 8 -10.45 1.56 -12.99
N GLY A 9 -9.30 1.61 -12.30
CA GLY A 9 -8.60 0.45 -11.80
C GLY A 9 -9.46 -0.36 -10.82
N LEU A 10 -10.06 0.31 -9.83
CA LEU A 10 -10.97 -0.34 -8.87
C LEU A 10 -12.19 -0.94 -9.57
N LEU A 11 -12.78 -0.22 -10.53
CA LEU A 11 -13.93 -0.70 -11.28
C LEU A 11 -13.58 -1.95 -12.10
N TYR A 12 -12.45 -1.93 -12.80
CA TYR A 12 -11.95 -3.08 -13.54
C TYR A 12 -11.78 -4.31 -12.64
N LEU A 13 -11.16 -4.15 -11.46
CA LEU A 13 -10.99 -5.23 -10.50
C LEU A 13 -12.34 -5.77 -10.00
N LEU A 14 -13.30 -4.89 -9.68
CA LEU A 14 -14.64 -5.29 -9.24
C LEU A 14 -15.38 -6.09 -10.31
N LEU A 15 -15.37 -5.64 -11.56
CA LEU A 15 -16.07 -6.31 -12.66
C LEU A 15 -15.45 -7.67 -12.99
N ASN A 16 -14.12 -7.78 -12.90
CA ASN A 16 -13.44 -9.05 -13.11
C ASN A 16 -13.75 -10.07 -12.01
N GLN A 17 -13.82 -9.62 -10.75
CA GLN A 17 -14.12 -10.50 -9.61
C GLN A 17 -15.61 -10.82 -9.49
N HIS A 18 -16.49 -9.92 -9.95
CA HIS A 18 -17.94 -10.05 -9.89
C HIS A 18 -18.60 -9.69 -11.24
N PRO A 19 -18.59 -10.62 -12.22
CA PRO A 19 -19.09 -10.35 -13.57
C PRO A 19 -20.57 -9.94 -13.64
N SER A 20 -21.40 -10.28 -12.64
CA SER A 20 -22.80 -9.84 -12.56
C SER A 20 -22.95 -8.31 -12.50
N LEU A 21 -21.93 -7.61 -12.01
CA LEU A 21 -21.92 -6.15 -11.88
C LEU A 21 -21.74 -5.43 -13.23
N VAL A 22 -21.33 -6.13 -14.29
CA VAL A 22 -21.18 -5.55 -15.65
C VAL A 22 -22.47 -4.92 -16.15
N SER A 23 -23.62 -5.45 -15.71
CA SER A 23 -24.93 -4.88 -16.02
C SER A 23 -25.10 -3.40 -15.60
N HIS A 24 -24.41 -2.94 -14.55
CA HIS A 24 -24.44 -1.53 -14.12
C HIS A 24 -23.69 -0.60 -15.06
N VAL A 25 -22.65 -1.11 -15.71
CA VAL A 25 -21.87 -0.38 -16.72
C VAL A 25 -22.67 -0.31 -18.02
N GLN A 26 -23.23 -1.45 -18.44
CA GLN A 26 -24.04 -1.56 -19.66
C GLN A 26 -25.28 -0.67 -19.62
N LYS A 27 -26.04 -0.70 -18.52
CA LYS A 27 -27.23 0.16 -18.35
C LYS A 27 -26.95 1.63 -18.60
N LYS A 28 -25.77 2.11 -18.20
CA LYS A 28 -25.36 3.49 -18.42
C LYS A 28 -24.93 3.77 -19.85
N HIS A 29 -24.20 2.85 -20.48
CA HIS A 29 -23.89 2.94 -21.92
C HIS A 29 -25.15 2.90 -22.79
N ASP A 30 -26.15 2.10 -22.43
CA ASP A 30 -27.41 1.98 -23.17
C ASP A 30 -28.27 3.24 -23.04
N HIS A 31 -28.31 3.85 -21.85
CA HIS A 31 -29.07 5.09 -21.63
C HIS A 31 -28.46 6.33 -22.27
N ALA A 32 -27.15 6.31 -22.53
CA ALA A 32 -26.40 7.54 -22.71
C ALA A 32 -25.41 7.50 -23.91
N GLY A 33 -25.35 6.38 -24.62
CA GLY A 33 -24.64 6.22 -25.89
C GLY A 33 -23.12 6.03 -25.78
N LYS A 34 -22.45 5.89 -26.95
CA LYS A 34 -20.98 5.75 -27.08
C LYS A 34 -20.19 6.99 -26.64
N ALA A 35 -20.82 8.14 -26.46
CA ALA A 35 -20.18 9.43 -26.26
C ALA A 35 -19.75 9.74 -24.81
N LEU A 36 -20.13 8.92 -23.82
CA LEU A 36 -19.84 9.19 -22.40
C LEU A 36 -18.48 8.72 -21.89
N VAL A 37 -17.62 8.28 -22.80
CA VAL A 37 -16.19 8.04 -22.53
C VAL A 37 -15.32 9.15 -23.14
N GLU A 38 -15.92 10.16 -23.77
CA GLU A 38 -15.20 11.35 -24.22
C GLU A 38 -15.11 12.35 -23.06
N ASP A 39 -13.94 12.34 -22.41
CA ASP A 39 -13.29 13.18 -21.39
C ASP A 39 -13.99 14.35 -20.67
N ALA A 40 -15.03 14.98 -21.20
CA ALA A 40 -15.60 16.21 -20.62
C ALA A 40 -16.31 16.00 -19.26
N ASP A 41 -16.79 14.78 -18.96
CA ASP A 41 -17.37 14.45 -17.64
C ASP A 41 -17.12 12.99 -17.20
N ALA A 42 -15.93 12.46 -17.54
CA ALA A 42 -15.58 11.07 -17.25
C ALA A 42 -15.62 10.74 -15.75
N TRP A 43 -15.25 11.69 -14.89
CA TRP A 43 -15.28 11.54 -13.45
C TRP A 43 -16.69 11.32 -12.90
N THR A 44 -17.64 12.18 -13.25
CA THR A 44 -19.05 12.04 -12.81
C THR A 44 -19.64 10.75 -13.34
N ALA A 45 -19.35 10.42 -14.61
CA ALA A 45 -19.82 9.20 -15.22
C ALA A 45 -19.37 7.96 -14.42
N LEU A 46 -18.07 7.88 -14.09
CA LEU A 46 -17.48 6.80 -13.28
C LEU A 46 -18.04 6.77 -11.87
N CYS A 47 -18.12 7.93 -11.20
CA CYS A 47 -18.64 8.03 -9.84
C CYS A 47 -20.06 7.46 -9.72
N GLU A 48 -20.94 7.77 -10.67
CA GLU A 48 -22.31 7.24 -10.69
C GLU A 48 -22.38 5.73 -10.94
N ILE A 49 -21.58 5.20 -11.88
CA ILE A 49 -21.50 3.74 -12.10
C ILE A 49 -21.07 3.06 -10.81
N PHE A 50 -20.00 3.57 -10.21
CA PHE A 50 -19.43 3.02 -9.00
C PHE A 50 -20.44 3.10 -7.84
N LYS A 51 -21.11 4.24 -7.64
CA LYS A 51 -22.21 4.40 -6.67
C LYS A 51 -23.32 3.37 -6.84
N ASN A 52 -23.74 3.11 -8.09
CA ASN A 52 -24.79 2.12 -8.37
C ASN A 52 -24.33 0.71 -8.02
N ILE A 53 -23.07 0.36 -8.32
CA ILE A 53 -22.48 -0.92 -7.94
C ILE A 53 -22.44 -1.09 -6.42
N LEU A 54 -21.94 -0.08 -5.69
CA LEU A 54 -21.80 -0.15 -4.22
C LEU A 54 -23.15 -0.28 -3.49
N ARG A 55 -24.24 0.15 -4.15
CA ARG A 55 -25.62 0.06 -3.64
C ARG A 55 -26.38 -1.17 -4.14
N ASP A 56 -25.77 -2.01 -4.96
CA ASP A 56 -26.45 -3.21 -5.46
C ASP A 56 -26.80 -4.14 -4.28
N PRO A 57 -28.09 -4.47 -4.07
CA PRO A 57 -28.50 -5.36 -2.99
C PRO A 57 -27.94 -6.78 -3.10
N ASN A 58 -27.46 -7.19 -4.28
CA ASN A 58 -26.80 -8.47 -4.52
C ASN A 58 -25.28 -8.41 -4.31
N LEU A 59 -24.73 -7.24 -3.97
CA LEU A 59 -23.31 -7.11 -3.65
C LEU A 59 -23.03 -7.86 -2.34
N ASN A 60 -22.08 -8.79 -2.42
CA ASN A 60 -21.51 -9.46 -1.25
C ASN A 60 -20.61 -8.49 -0.48
N ASN A 61 -20.04 -8.96 0.64
CA ASN A 61 -19.04 -8.17 1.35
C ASN A 61 -17.79 -7.99 0.46
N ILE A 62 -17.44 -6.73 0.17
CA ILE A 62 -16.27 -6.37 -0.64
C ILE A 62 -15.31 -5.50 0.16
N TYR A 63 -14.03 -5.65 -0.16
CA TYR A 63 -12.94 -4.85 0.39
C TYR A 63 -12.30 -4.08 -0.75
N LEU A 64 -12.34 -2.77 -0.67
CA LEU A 64 -11.68 -1.87 -1.61
C LEU A 64 -10.40 -1.37 -0.97
N ILE A 65 -9.27 -1.74 -1.57
CA ILE A 65 -7.94 -1.42 -1.06
C ILE A 65 -7.29 -0.44 -2.04
N ILE A 66 -6.88 0.72 -1.55
CA ILE A 66 -6.07 1.68 -2.30
C ILE A 66 -4.74 1.81 -1.58
N ASP A 67 -3.67 1.37 -2.24
CA ASP A 67 -2.32 1.54 -1.71
C ASP A 67 -1.71 2.87 -2.16
N ALA A 68 -0.84 3.44 -1.31
CA ALA A 68 -0.09 4.67 -1.55
C ALA A 68 -0.94 5.84 -2.10
N LEU A 69 -2.05 6.15 -1.43
CA LEU A 69 -3.02 7.17 -1.87
C LEU A 69 -2.40 8.56 -2.12
N ASN A 70 -1.33 8.91 -1.41
CA ASN A 70 -0.59 10.15 -1.60
C ASN A 70 0.10 10.27 -2.98
N GLU A 71 0.22 9.19 -3.77
CA GLU A 71 0.77 9.20 -5.13
C GLU A 71 -0.27 9.62 -6.21
N CYS A 72 -1.50 9.95 -5.78
CA CYS A 72 -2.51 10.58 -6.61
C CYS A 72 -2.17 12.07 -6.77
N GLU A 73 -1.49 12.41 -7.86
CA GLU A 73 -0.93 13.74 -8.12
C GLU A 73 -1.99 14.75 -8.57
N THR A 74 -3.06 14.26 -9.20
CA THR A 74 -4.15 15.10 -9.73
C THR A 74 -5.44 14.84 -8.95
N ASP A 75 -6.11 15.92 -8.55
CA ASP A 75 -7.46 15.92 -7.96
C ASP A 75 -7.70 14.91 -6.82
N LEU A 76 -6.65 14.57 -6.05
CA LEU A 76 -6.74 13.77 -4.83
C LEU A 76 -7.87 14.22 -3.87
N PRO A 77 -8.13 15.53 -3.66
CA PRO A 77 -9.27 15.98 -2.88
C PRO A 77 -10.62 15.43 -3.38
N LYS A 78 -10.84 15.32 -4.70
CA LYS A 78 -12.08 14.75 -5.27
C LYS A 78 -12.18 13.25 -4.99
N LEU A 79 -11.07 12.53 -5.11
CA LEU A 79 -11.01 11.10 -4.80
C LEU A 79 -11.31 10.84 -3.33
N LEU A 80 -10.70 11.61 -2.43
CA LEU A 80 -10.96 11.54 -0.99
C LEU A 80 -12.43 11.81 -0.69
N ASP A 81 -13.01 12.88 -1.25
CA ASP A 81 -14.43 13.21 -1.03
C ASP A 81 -15.33 12.08 -1.50
N PHE A 82 -15.02 11.44 -2.62
CA PHE A 82 -15.75 10.27 -3.10
C PHE A 82 -15.65 9.08 -2.13
N ILE A 83 -14.45 8.70 -1.70
CA ILE A 83 -14.23 7.59 -0.75
C ILE A 83 -14.99 7.84 0.55
N VAL A 84 -14.85 9.04 1.10
CA VAL A 84 -15.49 9.50 2.33
C VAL A 84 -17.01 9.39 2.21
N GLN A 85 -17.58 9.95 1.14
CA GLN A 85 -19.03 9.93 0.91
C GLN A 85 -19.58 8.52 0.67
N GLN A 86 -18.81 7.61 0.06
CA GLN A 86 -19.30 6.25 -0.22
C GLN A 86 -19.07 5.29 0.94
N SER A 87 -18.08 5.52 1.79
CA SER A 87 -17.76 4.63 2.91
C SER A 87 -18.92 4.31 3.86
N PRO A 88 -19.83 5.24 4.23
CA PRO A 88 -20.96 4.91 5.11
C PRO A 88 -22.17 4.32 4.36
N THR A 89 -22.18 4.34 3.02
CA THR A 89 -23.40 4.06 2.24
C THR A 89 -23.78 2.59 2.21
N SER A 90 -22.84 1.68 2.48
CA SER A 90 -23.07 0.24 2.48
C SER A 90 -22.20 -0.44 3.53
N SER A 91 -22.82 -1.15 4.47
CA SER A 91 -22.10 -1.93 5.50
C SER A 91 -21.33 -3.12 4.94
N ARG A 92 -21.61 -3.50 3.69
CA ARG A 92 -20.94 -4.58 2.97
C ARG A 92 -19.65 -4.14 2.28
N VAL A 93 -19.45 -2.83 2.14
CA VAL A 93 -18.26 -2.26 1.48
C VAL A 93 -17.32 -1.74 2.55
N LYS A 94 -16.09 -2.24 2.57
CA LYS A 94 -15.04 -1.77 3.47
C LYS A 94 -13.91 -1.14 2.66
N TRP A 95 -13.61 0.11 2.98
CA TRP A 95 -12.49 0.83 2.39
C TRP A 95 -11.27 0.70 3.28
N ILE A 96 -10.13 0.36 2.68
CA ILE A 96 -8.82 0.32 3.31
C ILE A 96 -7.90 1.17 2.44
N VAL A 97 -7.32 2.21 3.03
CA VAL A 97 -6.41 3.11 2.33
C VAL A 97 -5.10 3.19 3.10
N SER A 98 -3.98 3.11 2.40
CA SER A 98 -2.65 3.43 2.93
C SER A 98 -2.11 4.69 2.26
N SER A 99 -1.36 5.47 3.02
CA SER A 99 -0.81 6.76 2.60
C SER A 99 0.34 7.15 3.52
N ARG A 100 1.20 8.07 3.07
CA ARG A 100 2.01 8.89 3.99
C ARG A 100 1.13 9.76 4.89
N ASN A 101 1.65 10.17 6.04
CA ASN A 101 0.99 11.06 7.01
C ASN A 101 0.94 12.52 6.50
N TRP A 102 0.23 12.77 5.41
CA TRP A 102 -0.03 14.11 4.92
C TRP A 102 -1.26 14.70 5.63
N PRO A 103 -1.14 15.89 6.26
CA PRO A 103 -2.23 16.50 7.03
C PRO A 103 -3.54 16.61 6.25
N ASP A 104 -3.48 17.00 4.97
CA ASP A 104 -4.67 17.18 4.14
C ASP A 104 -5.46 15.87 3.91
N ILE A 105 -4.75 14.74 3.85
CA ILE A 105 -5.35 13.40 3.73
C ILE A 105 -5.95 12.99 5.08
N GLU A 106 -5.20 13.19 6.15
CA GLU A 106 -5.58 12.87 7.53
C GLU A 106 -6.86 13.61 7.94
N GLU A 107 -6.91 14.93 7.78
CA GLU A 107 -8.05 15.77 8.15
C GLU A 107 -9.32 15.35 7.42
N LYS A 108 -9.24 15.11 6.10
CA LYS A 108 -10.40 14.67 5.31
C LYS A 108 -10.94 13.30 5.74
N LEU A 109 -10.04 12.35 6.00
CA LEU A 109 -10.43 11.00 6.44
C LEU A 109 -11.01 11.02 7.86
N GLU A 110 -10.53 11.88 8.75
CA GLU A 110 -11.08 12.03 10.09
C GLU A 110 -12.48 12.64 10.09
N MET A 111 -12.70 13.71 9.30
CA MET A 111 -14.03 14.32 9.14
C MET A 111 -15.09 13.32 8.64
N ALA A 112 -14.66 12.31 7.87
CA ALA A 112 -15.51 11.25 7.34
C ALA A 112 -16.01 10.26 8.40
N GLY A 113 -15.50 10.34 9.64
CA GLY A 113 -15.74 9.34 10.66
C GLY A 113 -15.01 8.03 10.37
N CYS A 114 -13.78 8.09 9.83
CA CYS A 114 -12.90 6.93 9.72
C CYS A 114 -12.87 6.16 11.04
N LYS A 115 -13.50 4.98 11.05
CA LYS A 115 -13.79 4.26 12.30
C LYS A 115 -12.54 3.73 12.98
N VAL A 116 -11.48 3.48 12.20
CA VAL A 116 -10.21 2.93 12.69
C VAL A 116 -9.07 3.56 11.89
N ARG A 117 -8.14 4.19 12.61
CA ARG A 117 -6.88 4.68 12.06
C ARG A 117 -5.73 3.87 12.64
N LEU A 118 -4.87 3.34 11.77
CA LEU A 118 -3.61 2.72 12.17
C LEU A 118 -2.47 3.59 11.67
N CYS A 119 -1.76 4.25 12.57
CA CYS A 119 -0.56 5.03 12.26
C CYS A 119 0.63 4.34 12.91
N LEU A 120 1.57 3.89 12.08
CA LEU A 120 2.72 3.10 12.55
C LEU A 120 3.71 3.99 13.33
N GLU A 121 3.79 5.27 12.99
CA GLU A 121 4.64 6.27 13.65
C GLU A 121 4.17 6.59 15.06
N LEU A 122 2.88 6.37 15.38
CA LEU A 122 2.34 6.54 16.73
C LEU A 122 2.63 5.34 17.65
N ASN A 123 3.24 4.26 17.14
CA ASN A 123 3.59 3.10 17.95
C ASN A 123 5.06 2.68 17.75
N PRO A 124 6.01 3.59 18.06
CA PRO A 124 7.44 3.38 17.78
C PRO A 124 8.01 2.17 18.53
N GLU A 125 7.50 1.87 19.74
CA GLU A 125 7.94 0.70 20.51
C GLU A 125 7.53 -0.62 19.87
N SER A 126 6.27 -0.73 19.40
CA SER A 126 5.82 -1.95 18.73
C SER A 126 6.51 -2.13 17.39
N VAL A 127 6.72 -1.04 16.64
CA VAL A 127 7.49 -1.06 15.38
C VAL A 127 8.92 -1.51 15.65
N SER A 128 9.60 -0.91 16.62
CA SER A 128 10.98 -1.27 16.99
C SER A 128 11.09 -2.73 17.41
N THR A 129 10.13 -3.23 18.21
CA THR A 129 10.08 -4.64 18.63
C THR A 129 9.90 -5.59 17.44
N ALA A 130 8.99 -5.24 16.51
CA ALA A 130 8.75 -6.03 15.31
C ALA A 130 9.96 -6.03 14.37
N VAL A 131 10.62 -4.87 14.21
CA VAL A 131 11.85 -4.72 13.43
C VAL A 131 12.98 -5.55 14.04
N GLY A 132 13.19 -5.48 15.35
CA GLY A 132 14.18 -6.30 16.06
C GLY A 132 13.95 -7.80 15.86
N SER A 133 12.69 -8.24 15.96
CA SER A 133 12.30 -9.64 15.70
C SER A 133 12.57 -10.04 14.25
N PHE A 134 12.30 -9.16 13.29
CA PHE A 134 12.57 -9.38 11.87
C PHE A 134 14.07 -9.48 11.56
N ILE A 135 14.89 -8.63 12.18
CA ILE A 135 16.35 -8.70 12.06
C ILE A 135 16.85 -10.05 12.56
N GLN A 136 16.43 -10.49 13.76
CA GLN A 136 16.82 -11.79 14.31
C GLN A 136 16.45 -12.94 13.37
N TYR A 137 15.23 -12.92 12.82
CA TYR A 137 14.77 -13.91 11.85
C TYR A 137 15.61 -13.89 10.55
N LYS A 138 15.94 -12.72 10.01
CA LYS A 138 16.74 -12.62 8.79
C LYS A 138 18.19 -13.07 9.01
N VAL A 139 18.77 -12.73 10.16
CA VAL A 139 20.13 -13.14 10.52
C VAL A 139 20.20 -14.66 10.73
N SER A 140 19.20 -15.28 11.36
CA SER A 140 19.19 -16.74 11.55
C SER A 140 19.16 -17.48 10.20
N GLN A 141 18.37 -16.99 9.25
CA GLN A 141 18.35 -17.49 7.87
C GLN A 141 19.72 -17.37 7.18
N LEU A 142 20.42 -16.25 7.36
CA LEU A 142 21.77 -16.06 6.84
C LEU A 142 22.77 -17.03 7.48
N VAL A 143 22.69 -17.23 8.80
CA VAL A 143 23.55 -18.18 9.52
C VAL A 143 23.36 -19.59 8.98
N GLU A 144 22.13 -20.04 8.80
CA GLU A 144 21.83 -21.38 8.33
C GLU A 144 22.34 -21.61 6.90
N ARG A 145 22.08 -20.66 5.99
CA ARG A 145 22.43 -20.74 4.57
C ARG A 145 23.92 -20.56 4.31
N LYS A 146 24.58 -19.66 5.04
CA LYS A 146 25.97 -19.27 4.81
C LYS A 146 26.96 -19.82 5.82
N LYS A 147 26.47 -20.57 6.82
CA LYS A 147 27.27 -21.15 7.89
C LYS A 147 28.14 -20.10 8.58
N TYR A 148 27.52 -18.96 8.93
CA TYR A 148 28.21 -17.91 9.69
C TYR A 148 28.60 -18.45 11.06
N ASN A 149 29.79 -18.07 11.54
CA ASN A 149 30.17 -18.30 12.92
C ASN A 149 29.53 -17.24 13.84
N ASP A 150 29.60 -17.47 15.15
CA ASP A 150 28.99 -16.58 16.15
C ASP A 150 29.47 -15.13 15.99
N LYS A 151 30.77 -14.91 15.76
CA LYS A 151 31.32 -13.57 15.55
C LYS A 151 30.69 -12.85 14.35
N THR A 152 30.56 -13.53 13.21
CA THR A 152 29.93 -12.95 12.01
C THR A 152 28.44 -12.73 12.21
N ARG A 153 27.75 -13.66 12.88
CA ARG A 153 26.33 -13.50 13.25
C ARG A 153 26.14 -12.23 14.08
N ASP A 154 26.88 -12.10 15.18
CA ASP A 154 26.73 -10.99 16.12
C ASP A 154 27.07 -9.65 15.45
N THR A 155 28.12 -9.62 14.62
CA THR A 155 28.48 -8.42 13.85
C THR A 155 27.37 -7.99 12.89
N VAL A 156 26.75 -8.93 12.17
CA VAL A 156 25.65 -8.62 11.24
C VAL A 156 24.40 -8.18 12.02
N LEU A 157 24.12 -8.83 13.16
CA LEU A 157 23.00 -8.50 14.03
C LEU A 157 23.11 -7.07 14.58
N ASP A 158 24.26 -6.72 15.15
CA ASP A 158 24.53 -5.40 15.72
C ASP A 158 24.44 -4.32 14.64
N TYR A 159 25.04 -4.59 13.46
CA TYR A 159 25.03 -3.67 12.34
C TYR A 159 23.59 -3.40 11.85
N LEU A 160 22.81 -4.44 11.60
CA LEU A 160 21.42 -4.29 11.16
C LEU A 160 20.57 -3.59 12.22
N SER A 161 20.77 -3.91 13.51
CA SER A 161 20.01 -3.29 14.60
C SER A 161 20.30 -1.80 14.75
N PHE A 162 21.57 -1.40 14.56
CA PHE A 162 21.98 0.00 14.64
C PHE A 162 21.52 0.83 13.42
N HIS A 163 21.49 0.23 12.23
CA HIS A 163 21.24 0.95 10.98
C HIS A 163 19.83 0.77 10.39
N ALA A 164 18.99 -0.09 10.98
CA ALA A 164 17.66 -0.39 10.45
C ALA A 164 16.74 0.82 10.39
N ASP A 165 16.89 1.78 11.31
CA ASP A 165 16.05 2.98 11.44
C ASP A 165 14.55 2.69 11.29
N GLY A 166 14.07 1.66 11.99
CA GLY A 166 12.68 1.21 11.95
C GLY A 166 12.20 0.62 10.62
N THR A 167 13.07 0.43 9.63
CA THR A 167 12.69 0.12 8.25
C THR A 167 12.93 -1.34 7.88
N PHE A 168 11.85 -2.12 7.75
CA PHE A 168 11.89 -3.52 7.30
C PHE A 168 12.54 -3.70 5.92
N LEU A 169 12.25 -2.78 4.98
CA LEU A 169 12.71 -2.86 3.60
C LEU A 169 14.24 -2.83 3.50
N TRP A 170 14.88 -1.88 4.19
CA TRP A 170 16.33 -1.75 4.17
C TRP A 170 17.01 -3.02 4.71
N ILE A 171 16.52 -3.58 5.82
CA ILE A 171 17.01 -4.85 6.38
C ILE A 171 16.88 -5.98 5.35
N ALA A 172 15.73 -6.09 4.70
CA ALA A 172 15.48 -7.11 3.70
C ALA A 172 16.46 -7.01 2.52
N LEU A 173 16.72 -5.79 2.03
CA LEU A 173 17.65 -5.53 0.92
C LEU A 173 19.09 -5.82 1.29
N VAL A 174 19.54 -5.41 2.49
CA VAL A 174 20.88 -5.75 2.99
C VAL A 174 21.02 -7.26 3.10
N CYS A 175 20.07 -7.95 3.73
CA CYS A 175 20.10 -9.40 3.88
C CYS A 175 20.12 -10.12 2.52
N GLN A 176 19.31 -9.69 1.56
CA GLN A 176 19.32 -10.23 0.19
C GLN A 176 20.69 -10.05 -0.48
N ASN A 177 21.37 -8.92 -0.28
CA ASN A 177 22.72 -8.74 -0.78
C ASN A 177 23.71 -9.69 -0.11
N LEU A 178 23.60 -9.89 1.20
CA LEU A 178 24.43 -10.82 1.97
C LEU A 178 24.18 -12.29 1.58
N GLU A 179 22.97 -12.63 1.14
CA GLU A 179 22.65 -13.97 0.61
C GLU A 179 23.48 -14.36 -0.62
N ASN A 180 24.14 -13.42 -1.30
CA ASN A 180 25.00 -13.71 -2.44
C ASN A 180 26.49 -13.72 -2.11
N ILE A 181 26.86 -13.59 -0.82
CA ILE A 181 28.24 -13.36 -0.39
C ILE A 181 28.64 -14.37 0.70
N SER A 182 29.92 -14.79 0.72
CA SER A 182 30.49 -15.62 1.79
C SER A 182 30.69 -14.83 3.09
N GLY A 183 30.56 -15.46 4.26
CA GLY A 183 30.57 -14.75 5.56
C GLY A 183 31.76 -13.82 5.85
N ARG A 184 32.99 -14.16 5.43
CA ARG A 184 34.14 -13.24 5.59
C ARG A 184 34.01 -11.95 4.77
N LYS A 185 33.41 -12.06 3.57
CA LYS A 185 33.14 -10.92 2.68
C LYS A 185 31.89 -10.16 3.09
N ALA A 186 30.96 -10.80 3.81
CA ALA A 186 29.75 -10.16 4.34
C ALA A 186 30.12 -9.01 5.29
N VAL A 187 30.96 -9.27 6.30
CA VAL A 187 31.39 -8.24 7.27
C VAL A 187 32.10 -7.07 6.58
N ALA A 188 32.96 -7.34 5.60
CA ALA A 188 33.66 -6.29 4.86
C ALA A 188 32.72 -5.46 3.96
N LYS A 189 31.59 -6.04 3.54
CA LYS A 189 30.60 -5.37 2.68
C LYS A 189 29.53 -4.63 3.50
N LEU A 190 29.34 -4.95 4.79
CA LEU A 190 28.42 -4.22 5.66
C LEU A 190 28.70 -2.72 5.66
N SER A 191 29.97 -2.31 5.76
CA SER A 191 30.37 -0.89 5.77
C SER A 191 30.07 -0.12 4.47
N THR A 192 29.66 -0.80 3.40
CA THR A 192 29.27 -0.17 2.13
C THR A 192 27.77 0.14 2.06
N PHE A 193 26.98 -0.34 3.01
CA PHE A 193 25.53 -0.17 3.04
C PHE A 193 25.15 1.05 3.88
N SER A 194 24.95 2.20 3.25
CA SER A 194 24.27 3.32 3.93
C SER A 194 22.74 3.20 3.72
N PRO A 195 21.89 3.57 4.72
CA PRO A 195 20.45 3.72 4.55
C PRO A 195 20.05 4.43 3.24
N ASP A 196 20.77 5.52 2.89
CA ASP A 196 20.50 6.33 1.70
C ASP A 196 20.97 5.69 0.38
N SER A 197 21.99 4.83 0.44
CA SER A 197 22.65 4.28 -0.75
C SER A 197 21.93 3.10 -1.40
N ILE A 198 21.11 2.36 -0.65
CA ILE A 198 20.43 1.16 -1.16
C ILE A 198 19.04 1.49 -1.71
N LEU A 199 18.33 2.42 -1.04
CA LEU A 199 16.98 2.83 -1.45
C LEU A 199 16.96 3.58 -2.79
N SER A 200 18.07 4.23 -3.16
CA SER A 200 18.23 4.93 -4.45
C SER A 200 18.52 4.02 -5.65
N THR A 201 18.85 2.74 -5.42
CA THR A 201 19.14 1.77 -6.50
C THR A 201 17.96 0.87 -6.87
N SER A 202 16.80 1.09 -6.24
CA SER A 202 15.59 0.26 -6.37
C SER A 202 14.42 0.99 -7.03
N GLY A 203 14.66 2.17 -7.62
CA GLY A 203 13.67 2.98 -8.35
C GLY A 203 13.74 2.79 -9.86
#